data_AF-A0A481SFF1-F1
#
_entry.id   AF-A0A481SFF1-F1
#
_cell.length_a   1.000
_cell.length_b   1.000
_cell.length_c   1.000
_cell.angle_alpha   90.00
_cell.angle_beta   90.00
_cell.angle_gamma   90.00
#
_symmetry.space_group_name_H-M   'P 1'
#
loop_
_entity.id
_entity.type
_entity.pdbx_description
1 polymer ?
#
loop_
_entity_poly.entity_id
_entity_poly.type
_entity_poly.pdbx_seq_one_letter_code
_entity_poly.pdbx_strand_id
1 'polypeptide(L)'
;MISSYALSQRALVDWSPEVWPSDRYEGALVLPPKSGFYRDVHVMDVGAMYPNIMIDCNISIETVRSIDHAIRGWSQQNADAYALTQDQIRTSKALRETRVPWSDFAIVVVADGMMSLISRSKQGAVVNVLRHLIASRKAVRKSTPKGWAFKIATNSIYGALGASTSKLQCYQGAGAVTACGRVITSLASTVSEALGFEVIYGDTDLAFVSPKHHSSQVLGPSGLLTILHRILDFTPFGSIRLEHEKTYSSFISIKHKMYYGTKLSQSDVNIREVKGVAAARKDHIPII
;
A
#
# COMPACT_ATOMS: atom_id res chain seq x y z
N MET A 1 -20.98 -14.29 1.70
CA MET A 1 -20.33 -14.38 0.38
C MET A 1 -19.23 -15.43 0.34
N ILE A 2 -18.27 -15.44 1.27
CA ILE A 2 -17.14 -16.40 1.24
C ILE A 2 -17.60 -17.86 1.39
N SER A 3 -18.55 -18.17 2.28
CA SER A 3 -19.10 -19.54 2.42
C SER A 3 -19.84 -20.01 1.15
N SER A 4 -20.55 -19.10 0.47
CA SER A 4 -21.23 -19.40 -0.80
C SER A 4 -20.22 -19.62 -1.93
N TYR A 5 -19.14 -18.83 -1.97
CA TYR A 5 -18.04 -19.06 -2.90
C TYR A 5 -17.32 -20.39 -2.60
N ALA A 6 -17.00 -20.68 -1.34
CA ALA A 6 -16.38 -21.94 -0.93
C ALA A 6 -17.25 -23.15 -1.33
N LEU A 7 -18.57 -23.07 -1.14
CA LEU A 7 -19.52 -24.08 -1.59
C LEU A 7 -19.47 -24.26 -3.12
N SER A 8 -19.43 -23.16 -3.89
CA SER A 8 -19.30 -23.22 -5.36
C SER A 8 -18.00 -23.89 -5.82
N GLN A 9 -16.95 -23.80 -5.01
CA GLN A 9 -15.63 -24.37 -5.29
C GLN A 9 -15.42 -25.75 -4.64
N ARG A 10 -16.46 -26.33 -4.01
CA ARG A 10 -16.37 -27.58 -3.22
C ARG A 10 -15.23 -27.57 -2.19
N ALA A 11 -15.00 -26.40 -1.58
CA ALA A 11 -13.97 -26.19 -0.58
C ALA A 11 -14.57 -26.12 0.83
N LEU A 12 -13.84 -26.65 1.81
CA LEU A 12 -14.13 -26.45 3.24
C LEU A 12 -13.38 -25.21 3.73
N VAL A 13 -14.06 -24.41 4.55
CA VAL A 13 -13.42 -23.29 5.27
C VAL A 13 -13.09 -23.78 6.66
N ASP A 14 -11.79 -23.85 6.96
CA ASP A 14 -11.31 -24.10 8.31
C ASP A 14 -11.42 -22.80 9.12
N TRP A 15 -12.13 -22.87 10.25
CA TRP A 15 -12.32 -21.74 11.18
C TRP A 15 -11.49 -21.89 12.44
N SER A 16 -10.58 -22.86 12.48
CA SER A 16 -9.67 -23.09 13.59
C SER A 16 -8.82 -21.83 13.80
N PRO A 17 -8.61 -21.42 15.07
CA PRO A 17 -7.75 -20.29 15.36
C PRO A 17 -6.31 -20.64 14.97
N GLU A 18 -5.75 -19.89 14.02
CA GLU A 18 -4.34 -20.03 13.67
C GLU A 18 -3.52 -19.33 14.78
N VAL A 19 -2.69 -20.09 15.49
CA VAL A 19 -1.86 -19.56 16.57
C VAL A 19 -0.62 -18.91 15.96
N TRP A 20 -0.63 -17.59 15.90
CA TRP A 20 0.52 -16.81 15.46
C TRP A 20 1.29 -16.26 16.67
N PRO A 21 2.64 -16.27 16.63
CA PRO A 21 3.42 -15.54 17.63
C PRO A 21 2.98 -14.08 17.65
N SER A 22 2.97 -13.48 18.84
CA SER A 22 2.42 -12.14 19.13
C SER A 22 3.09 -10.97 18.39
N ASP A 23 4.15 -11.25 17.63
CA ASP A 23 4.90 -10.26 16.88
C ASP A 23 4.10 -9.85 15.65
N ARG A 24 3.46 -8.68 15.78
CA ARG A 24 2.73 -8.02 14.71
C ARG A 24 3.67 -7.79 13.53
N TYR A 25 3.24 -8.13 12.32
CA TYR A 25 3.89 -7.69 11.09
C TYR A 25 3.99 -6.15 11.05
N GLU A 26 4.98 -5.62 10.35
CA GLU A 26 5.19 -4.18 10.30
C GLU A 26 4.08 -3.51 9.49
N GLY A 27 3.62 -2.34 9.95
CA GLY A 27 2.56 -1.58 9.29
C GLY A 27 3.01 -0.87 8.01
N ALA A 28 2.29 0.21 7.68
CA ALA A 28 2.61 1.04 6.54
C ALA A 28 3.96 1.75 6.69
N LEU A 29 4.62 2.02 5.55
CA LEU A 29 5.79 2.89 5.53
C LEU A 29 5.36 4.34 5.70
N VAL A 30 6.01 5.00 6.65
CA VAL A 30 5.92 6.44 6.86
C VAL A 30 7.28 7.03 6.52
N LEU A 31 7.33 7.86 5.49
CA LEU A 31 8.54 8.60 5.16
C LEU A 31 8.68 9.77 6.15
N PRO A 32 9.82 9.89 6.86
CA PRO A 32 10.01 10.95 7.82
C PRO A 32 9.90 12.30 7.11
N PRO A 33 9.09 13.25 7.63
CA PRO A 33 8.97 14.55 7.02
C PRO A 33 10.29 15.29 7.09
N LYS A 34 10.72 15.84 5.95
CA LYS A 34 11.75 16.87 5.92
C LYS A 34 11.09 18.17 6.38
N SER A 35 11.45 18.61 7.58
CA SER A 35 10.91 19.83 8.17
C SER A 35 11.48 21.04 7.44
N GLY A 36 10.61 21.98 7.04
CA GLY A 36 11.04 23.13 6.27
C GLY A 36 9.90 23.84 5.55
N PHE A 37 10.26 24.94 4.89
CA PHE A 37 9.38 25.68 3.99
C PHE A 37 9.66 25.26 2.54
N TYR A 38 8.60 24.93 1.82
CA TYR A 38 8.62 24.45 0.45
C TYR A 38 7.64 25.23 -0.41
N ARG A 39 7.94 25.34 -1.70
CA ARG A 39 7.05 25.89 -2.72
C ARG A 39 6.65 24.80 -3.71
N ASP A 40 5.52 25.03 -4.39
CA ASP A 40 5.03 24.15 -5.45
C ASP A 40 4.99 22.67 -5.05
N VAL A 41 4.41 22.40 -3.88
CA VAL A 41 4.32 21.03 -3.34
C VAL A 41 3.11 20.34 -3.94
N HIS A 42 3.37 19.29 -4.72
CA HIS A 42 2.38 18.42 -5.32
C HIS A 42 2.05 17.25 -4.39
N VAL A 43 0.76 17.02 -4.17
CA VAL A 43 0.26 15.87 -3.41
C VAL A 43 -0.18 14.79 -4.39
N MET A 44 0.46 13.64 -4.29
CA MET A 44 0.12 12.43 -5.05
C MET A 44 -0.55 11.42 -4.12
N ASP A 45 -1.71 10.90 -4.52
CA ASP A 45 -2.50 9.94 -3.74
C ASP A 45 -2.65 8.61 -4.49
N VAL A 46 -2.48 7.49 -3.78
CA VAL A 46 -2.75 6.15 -4.30
C VAL A 46 -4.18 5.75 -3.95
N GLY A 47 -5.07 5.83 -4.94
CA GLY A 47 -6.47 5.47 -4.75
C GLY A 47 -6.64 3.99 -4.35
N ALA A 48 -7.10 3.74 -3.11
CA ALA A 48 -7.40 2.40 -2.60
C ALA A 48 -6.22 1.40 -2.71
N MET A 49 -5.06 1.81 -2.21
CA MET A 49 -3.80 1.04 -2.30
C MET A 49 -3.93 -0.43 -1.85
N TYR A 50 -4.33 -0.69 -0.60
CA TYR A 50 -4.38 -2.07 -0.07
C TYR A 50 -5.34 -2.99 -0.84
N PRO A 51 -6.59 -2.61 -1.12
CA PRO A 51 -7.46 -3.40 -1.99
C PRO A 51 -6.84 -3.72 -3.35
N ASN A 52 -6.18 -2.76 -3.99
CA ASN A 52 -5.54 -2.98 -5.29
C ASN A 52 -4.35 -3.92 -5.18
N ILE A 53 -3.50 -3.78 -4.15
CA ILE A 53 -2.42 -4.73 -3.86
C ILE A 53 -2.97 -6.15 -3.68
N MET A 54 -4.05 -6.31 -2.92
CA MET A 54 -4.67 -7.62 -2.72
C MET A 54 -5.15 -8.23 -4.04
N ILE A 55 -5.72 -7.42 -4.94
CA ILE A 55 -6.18 -7.87 -6.25
C ILE A 55 -5.00 -8.25 -7.16
N ASP A 56 -4.00 -7.39 -7.25
CA ASP A 56 -2.84 -7.51 -8.13
C ASP A 56 -1.94 -8.69 -7.76
N CYS A 57 -1.76 -8.89 -6.45
CA CYS A 57 -0.96 -9.99 -5.94
C CYS A 57 -1.77 -11.28 -5.75
N ASN A 58 -3.09 -11.24 -5.91
CA ASN A 58 -4.00 -12.34 -5.63
C ASN A 58 -4.00 -12.80 -4.16
N ILE A 59 -3.97 -11.87 -3.21
CA ILE A 59 -3.92 -12.14 -1.77
C ILE A 59 -5.31 -12.54 -1.26
N SER A 60 -5.43 -13.79 -0.82
CA SER A 60 -6.62 -14.40 -0.22
C SER A 60 -6.19 -15.52 0.71
N ILE A 61 -7.05 -15.91 1.65
CA ILE A 61 -6.73 -16.89 2.71
C ILE A 61 -6.25 -18.23 2.13
N GLU A 62 -6.81 -18.64 0.99
CA GLU A 62 -6.52 -19.90 0.31
C GLU A 62 -5.39 -19.81 -0.74
N THR A 63 -4.90 -18.61 -1.04
CA THR A 63 -3.81 -18.39 -1.99
C THR A 63 -2.50 -18.05 -1.29
N VAL A 64 -2.54 -17.66 -0.01
CA VAL A 64 -1.37 -17.31 0.80
C VAL A 64 -0.87 -18.52 1.61
N ARG A 65 0.35 -18.93 1.26
CA ARG A 65 1.34 -19.81 1.90
C ARG A 65 2.24 -19.15 2.94
N SER A 66 2.23 -19.49 4.24
CA SER A 66 3.48 -19.33 4.99
C SER A 66 4.46 -20.40 4.52
N ILE A 67 5.68 -20.00 4.23
CA ILE A 67 6.78 -20.94 3.95
C ILE A 67 7.90 -20.84 5.00
N ASP A 68 7.67 -20.14 6.11
CA ASP A 68 8.63 -19.97 7.22
C ASP A 68 9.03 -21.30 7.87
N HIS A 69 8.04 -22.17 8.15
CA HIS A 69 8.29 -23.51 8.69
C HIS A 69 8.97 -24.43 7.68
N ALA A 70 8.76 -24.16 6.39
CA ALA A 70 9.30 -24.90 5.28
C ALA A 70 10.82 -24.62 5.14
N ILE A 71 11.25 -23.36 5.16
CA ILE A 71 12.68 -22.96 5.09
C ILE A 71 13.52 -23.62 6.20
N ARG A 72 12.98 -23.79 7.42
CA ARG A 72 13.69 -24.47 8.52
C ARG A 72 13.95 -25.96 8.28
N GLY A 73 13.42 -26.56 7.20
CA GLY A 73 13.60 -27.97 6.84
C GLY A 73 13.63 -28.30 5.33
N TRP A 74 13.92 -27.34 4.43
CA TRP A 74 13.86 -27.57 2.98
C TRP A 74 15.12 -28.18 2.37
N SER A 75 14.94 -29.16 1.47
CA SER A 75 15.98 -29.67 0.57
C SER A 75 16.17 -28.74 -0.65
N GLN A 76 17.36 -28.75 -1.24
CA GLN A 76 17.79 -27.90 -2.37
C GLN A 76 16.79 -27.84 -3.54
N GLN A 77 16.12 -28.97 -3.85
CA GLN A 77 15.21 -29.09 -4.99
C GLN A 77 13.98 -28.17 -4.91
N ASN A 78 13.49 -27.85 -3.72
CA ASN A 78 12.32 -26.98 -3.56
C ASN A 78 12.71 -25.49 -3.66
N ALA A 79 13.94 -25.12 -3.26
CA ALA A 79 14.44 -23.75 -3.40
C ALA A 79 14.61 -23.34 -4.88
N ASP A 80 15.08 -24.28 -5.70
CA ASP A 80 15.28 -24.09 -7.13
C ASP A 80 13.93 -23.88 -7.87
N ALA A 81 12.85 -24.52 -7.41
CA ALA A 81 11.50 -24.36 -7.96
C ALA A 81 10.89 -22.96 -7.77
N TYR A 82 11.38 -22.19 -6.79
CA TYR A 82 10.95 -20.82 -6.51
C TYR A 82 12.04 -19.77 -6.77
N ALA A 83 13.14 -20.17 -7.43
CA ALA A 83 14.29 -19.32 -7.75
C ALA A 83 14.90 -18.58 -6.54
N LEU A 84 14.83 -19.20 -5.34
CA LEU A 84 15.41 -18.64 -4.13
C LEU A 84 16.86 -19.11 -3.98
N THR A 85 17.78 -18.17 -3.80
CA THR A 85 19.21 -18.49 -3.59
C THR A 85 19.47 -19.02 -2.17
N GLN A 86 20.48 -19.88 -2.02
CA GLN A 86 20.92 -20.40 -0.70
C GLN A 86 21.21 -19.30 0.33
N ASP A 87 21.64 -18.11 -0.12
CA ASP A 87 21.95 -16.96 0.73
C ASP A 87 20.68 -16.25 1.26
N GLN A 88 19.60 -16.26 0.46
CA GLN A 88 18.27 -15.77 0.85
C GLN A 88 17.59 -16.68 1.88
N ILE A 89 17.93 -17.97 1.89
CA ILE A 89 17.40 -18.98 2.82
C ILE A 89 18.11 -18.95 4.18
N ARG A 90 19.43 -18.71 4.20
CA ARG A 90 20.27 -18.93 5.39
C ARG A 90 20.39 -17.75 6.36
N THR A 91 19.99 -16.54 5.96
CA THR A 91 20.34 -15.35 6.75
C THR A 91 19.11 -14.71 7.40
N SER A 92 19.03 -14.74 8.74
CA SER A 92 18.04 -13.98 9.53
C SER A 92 18.07 -12.46 9.26
N LYS A 93 19.19 -11.96 8.71
CA LYS A 93 19.38 -10.59 8.24
C LYS A 93 18.76 -10.34 6.84
N ALA A 94 18.76 -11.33 5.95
CA ALA A 94 18.14 -11.24 4.63
C ALA A 94 16.60 -11.23 4.70
N LEU A 95 16.02 -11.88 5.72
CA LEU A 95 14.57 -11.86 5.99
C LEU A 95 14.06 -10.51 6.54
N ARG A 96 14.95 -9.58 6.92
CA ARG A 96 14.57 -8.23 7.39
C ARG A 96 14.42 -7.24 6.25
N GLU A 97 15.10 -7.45 5.12
CA GLU A 97 14.92 -6.61 3.95
C GLU A 97 13.62 -6.98 3.24
N THR A 98 12.75 -5.99 3.04
CA THR A 98 11.50 -6.21 2.31
C THR A 98 11.80 -6.49 0.84
N ARG A 99 11.45 -7.68 0.36
CA ARG A 99 11.62 -8.11 -1.03
C ARG A 99 10.34 -8.78 -1.51
N VAL A 100 9.98 -8.49 -2.76
CA VAL A 100 8.79 -9.05 -3.40
C VAL A 100 9.18 -9.58 -4.77
N PRO A 101 9.88 -10.72 -4.90
CA PRO A 101 10.07 -11.36 -6.20
C PRO A 101 8.75 -11.94 -6.74
N TRP A 102 8.60 -11.91 -8.06
CA TRP A 102 7.39 -12.38 -8.74
C TRP A 102 7.69 -13.16 -10.01
N SER A 103 6.73 -13.99 -10.38
CA SER A 103 6.60 -14.65 -11.68
C SER A 103 5.12 -14.65 -12.11
N ASP A 104 4.83 -15.18 -13.29
CA ASP A 104 3.46 -15.34 -13.76
C ASP A 104 2.61 -16.23 -12.86
N PHE A 105 3.25 -17.15 -12.13
CA PHE A 105 2.57 -18.19 -11.34
C PHE A 105 2.51 -17.90 -9.84
N ALA A 106 3.45 -17.11 -9.31
CA ALA A 106 3.53 -16.84 -7.88
C ALA A 106 4.22 -15.52 -7.55
N ILE A 107 3.92 -14.99 -6.38
CA ILE A 107 4.67 -13.90 -5.74
C ILE A 107 5.19 -14.42 -4.41
N VAL A 108 6.46 -14.18 -4.12
CA VAL A 108 7.00 -14.42 -2.78
C VAL A 108 7.20 -13.07 -2.12
N VAL A 109 6.74 -12.92 -0.89
CA VAL A 109 6.95 -11.72 -0.08
C VAL A 109 7.83 -12.10 1.10
N VAL A 110 9.01 -11.49 1.16
CA VAL A 110 9.95 -11.60 2.28
C VAL A 110 9.91 -10.28 3.02
N ALA A 111 9.41 -10.28 4.26
CA ALA A 111 9.34 -9.08 5.08
C ALA A 111 9.18 -9.45 6.56
N ASP A 112 9.72 -8.63 7.45
CA ASP A 112 9.47 -8.72 8.91
C ASP A 112 9.85 -10.09 9.51
N GLY A 113 10.86 -10.75 8.94
CA GLY A 113 11.26 -12.10 9.36
C GLY A 113 10.36 -13.22 8.85
N MET A 114 9.38 -12.92 8.00
CA MET A 114 8.44 -13.86 7.40
C MET A 114 8.63 -13.99 5.89
N MET A 115 8.31 -15.17 5.37
CA MET A 115 8.27 -15.47 3.96
C MET A 115 6.91 -16.07 3.57
N SER A 116 6.21 -15.36 2.69
CA SER A 116 4.86 -15.67 2.24
C SER A 116 4.85 -15.97 0.75
N LEU A 117 4.36 -17.15 0.36
CA LEU A 117 4.08 -17.51 -1.03
C LEU A 117 2.64 -17.18 -1.37
N ILE A 118 2.41 -16.41 -2.43
CA ILE A 118 1.09 -16.06 -2.93
C ILE A 118 0.92 -16.72 -4.30
N SER A 119 0.05 -17.72 -4.37
CA SER A 119 -0.24 -18.42 -5.62
C SER A 119 -1.12 -17.57 -6.55
N ARG A 120 -0.76 -17.54 -7.84
CA ARG A 120 -1.56 -16.92 -8.91
C ARG A 120 -2.25 -17.96 -9.81
N SER A 121 -2.11 -19.25 -9.51
CA SER A 121 -2.67 -20.33 -10.35
C SER A 121 -4.19 -20.42 -10.32
N LYS A 122 -4.82 -19.90 -9.27
CA LYS A 122 -6.28 -19.82 -9.13
C LYS A 122 -6.69 -18.46 -8.57
N GLN A 123 -7.89 -18.01 -8.93
CA GLN A 123 -8.40 -16.73 -8.45
C GLN A 123 -8.86 -16.81 -7.00
N GLY A 124 -8.36 -15.92 -6.14
CA GLY A 124 -8.75 -15.85 -4.74
C GLY A 124 -10.20 -15.38 -4.52
N ALA A 125 -10.88 -15.97 -3.54
CA ALA A 125 -12.23 -15.66 -3.09
C ALA A 125 -12.36 -14.20 -2.64
N VAL A 126 -11.42 -13.76 -1.78
CA VAL A 126 -11.38 -12.38 -1.28
C VAL A 126 -11.19 -11.39 -2.43
N VAL A 127 -10.35 -11.75 -3.40
CA VAL A 127 -10.09 -10.93 -4.59
C VAL A 127 -11.34 -10.78 -5.46
N ASN A 128 -12.10 -11.86 -5.65
CA ASN A 128 -13.38 -11.79 -6.38
C ASN A 128 -14.38 -10.84 -5.68
N VAL A 129 -14.47 -10.92 -4.35
CA VAL A 129 -15.30 -10.00 -3.56
C VAL A 129 -14.81 -8.56 -3.70
N LEU A 130 -13.51 -8.31 -3.60
CA LEU A 130 -12.93 -6.97 -3.77
C LEU A 130 -13.23 -6.39 -5.16
N ARG A 131 -13.04 -7.17 -6.22
CA ARG A 131 -13.37 -6.75 -7.59
C ARG A 131 -14.84 -6.40 -7.73
N HIS A 132 -15.74 -7.22 -7.16
CA HIS A 132 -17.17 -6.94 -7.16
C HIS A 132 -17.52 -5.63 -6.42
N LEU A 133 -16.93 -5.40 -5.25
CA LEU A 133 -17.15 -4.17 -4.47
C LEU A 133 -16.63 -2.94 -5.20
N ILE A 134 -15.43 -3.02 -5.79
CA ILE A 134 -14.86 -1.91 -6.58
C ILE A 134 -15.71 -1.63 -7.82
N ALA A 135 -16.15 -2.66 -8.55
CA ALA A 135 -17.03 -2.51 -9.70
C ALA A 135 -18.38 -1.88 -9.31
N SER A 136 -18.97 -2.34 -8.21
CA SER A 136 -20.21 -1.80 -7.68
C SER A 136 -20.07 -0.35 -7.21
N ARG A 137 -18.92 0.01 -6.65
CA ARG A 137 -18.59 1.39 -6.30
C ARG A 137 -18.48 2.27 -7.53
N LYS A 138 -17.89 1.78 -8.63
CA LYS A 138 -17.80 2.51 -9.91
C LYS A 138 -19.17 2.76 -10.53
N ALA A 139 -20.12 1.83 -10.35
CA ALA A 139 -21.49 1.95 -10.85
C ALA A 139 -22.37 2.95 -10.07
N VAL A 140 -21.89 3.52 -8.95
CA VAL A 140 -22.63 4.48 -8.14
C VAL A 140 -21.86 5.79 -7.99
N ARG A 141 -22.57 6.89 -7.76
CA ARG A 141 -21.93 8.18 -7.51
C ARG A 141 -21.14 8.14 -6.19
N LYS A 142 -19.83 8.43 -6.26
CA LYS A 142 -18.87 8.34 -5.13
C LYS A 142 -19.32 9.11 -3.88
N SER A 143 -20.00 10.23 -4.02
CA SER A 143 -20.47 11.09 -2.91
C SER A 143 -21.74 10.61 -2.20
N THR A 144 -22.38 9.53 -2.67
CA THR A 144 -23.59 8.99 -2.06
C THR A 144 -23.26 8.09 -0.86
N PRO A 145 -24.16 7.93 0.12
CA PRO A 145 -23.97 6.98 1.23
C PRO A 145 -23.62 5.57 0.75
N LYS A 146 -24.21 5.12 -0.37
CA LYS A 146 -23.89 3.83 -0.99
C LYS A 146 -22.45 3.77 -1.53
N GLY A 147 -21.97 4.84 -2.18
CA GLY A 147 -20.58 4.96 -2.61
C GLY A 147 -19.57 4.95 -1.45
N TRP A 148 -19.93 5.59 -0.33
CA TRP A 148 -19.16 5.54 0.92
C TRP A 148 -19.17 4.15 1.56
N ALA A 149 -20.32 3.49 1.61
CA ALA A 149 -20.45 2.13 2.15
C ALA A 149 -19.57 1.13 1.39
N PHE A 150 -19.53 1.19 0.05
CA PHE A 150 -18.61 0.35 -0.72
C PHE A 150 -17.15 0.67 -0.42
N LYS A 151 -16.75 1.95 -0.31
CA LYS A 151 -15.38 2.32 0.07
C LYS A 151 -14.99 1.71 1.42
N ILE A 152 -15.86 1.84 2.41
CA ILE A 152 -15.63 1.29 3.75
C ILE A 152 -15.53 -0.24 3.67
N ALA A 153 -16.49 -0.90 3.03
CA ALA A 153 -16.48 -2.36 2.88
C ALA A 153 -15.19 -2.88 2.21
N THR A 154 -14.74 -2.22 1.14
CA THR A 154 -13.48 -2.58 0.45
C THR A 154 -12.27 -2.42 1.37
N ASN A 155 -12.14 -1.30 2.08
CA ASN A 155 -11.00 -1.06 2.98
C ASN A 155 -11.03 -1.98 4.22
N SER A 156 -12.22 -2.31 4.72
CA SER A 156 -12.40 -3.18 5.88
C SER A 156 -11.98 -4.63 5.63
N ILE A 157 -11.94 -5.09 4.37
CA ILE A 157 -11.49 -6.45 4.04
C ILE A 157 -10.04 -6.65 4.46
N TYR A 158 -9.14 -5.71 4.16
CA TYR A 158 -7.76 -5.75 4.66
C TYR A 158 -7.74 -5.78 6.20
N GLY A 159 -8.53 -4.93 6.85
CA GLY A 159 -8.63 -4.90 8.31
C GLY A 159 -9.08 -6.25 8.89
N ALA A 160 -9.96 -6.97 8.18
CA ALA A 160 -10.42 -8.30 8.57
C ALA A 160 -9.34 -9.38 8.40
N LEU A 161 -8.32 -9.21 7.55
CA LEU A 161 -7.19 -10.14 7.47
C LEU A 161 -6.25 -9.99 8.69
N GLY A 162 -6.04 -8.76 9.16
CA GLY A 162 -5.14 -8.47 10.29
C GLY A 162 -5.78 -8.53 11.68
N ALA A 163 -7.11 -8.66 11.77
CA ALA A 163 -7.82 -8.67 13.05
C ALA A 163 -7.87 -10.07 13.67
N SER A 164 -7.44 -10.21 14.94
CA SER A 164 -7.47 -11.47 15.68
C SER A 164 -8.89 -11.99 15.95
N THR A 165 -9.87 -11.11 15.97
CA THR A 165 -11.29 -11.43 16.16
C THR A 165 -11.99 -11.82 14.86
N SER A 166 -11.35 -11.60 13.71
CA SER A 166 -11.94 -11.87 12.42
C SER A 166 -11.81 -13.33 12.06
N LYS A 167 -12.87 -13.88 11.48
CA LYS A 167 -12.86 -15.23 10.90
C LYS A 167 -12.10 -15.30 9.56
N LEU A 168 -11.76 -14.15 8.97
CA LEU A 168 -10.93 -14.04 7.77
C LEU A 168 -9.45 -13.76 8.08
N GLN A 169 -9.05 -13.97 9.33
CA GLN A 169 -7.70 -13.76 9.80
C GLN A 169 -6.69 -14.50 8.92
N CYS A 170 -5.70 -13.77 8.43
CA CYS A 170 -4.57 -14.27 7.67
C CYS A 170 -3.43 -13.25 7.84
N TYR A 171 -2.61 -13.44 8.86
CA TYR A 171 -1.56 -12.48 9.22
C TYR A 171 -0.49 -12.38 8.15
N GLN A 172 -0.15 -13.48 7.50
CA GLN A 172 0.78 -13.52 6.38
C GLN A 172 0.24 -12.73 5.20
N GLY A 173 -1.07 -12.83 4.93
CA GLY A 173 -1.72 -12.04 3.90
C GLY A 173 -1.69 -10.56 4.25
N ALA A 174 -1.98 -10.19 5.49
CA ALA A 174 -1.96 -8.80 5.94
C ALA A 174 -0.54 -8.19 5.98
N GLY A 175 0.45 -8.97 6.41
CA GLY A 175 1.87 -8.65 6.33
C GLY A 175 2.36 -8.50 4.90
N ALA A 176 1.93 -9.39 3.99
CA ALA A 176 2.25 -9.28 2.57
C ALA A 176 1.67 -8.00 1.94
N VAL A 177 0.43 -7.62 2.29
CA VAL A 177 -0.19 -6.38 1.79
C VAL A 177 0.62 -5.15 2.23
N THR A 178 0.99 -5.08 3.51
CA THR A 178 1.75 -3.94 4.05
C THR A 178 3.15 -3.88 3.46
N ALA A 179 3.85 -5.01 3.39
CA ALA A 179 5.17 -5.12 2.76
C ALA A 179 5.16 -4.65 1.29
N CYS A 180 4.20 -5.12 0.48
CA CYS A 180 4.02 -4.64 -0.88
C CYS A 180 3.77 -3.12 -0.91
N GLY A 181 2.95 -2.60 0.00
CA GLY A 181 2.73 -1.16 0.17
C GLY A 181 4.03 -0.39 0.41
N ARG A 182 4.88 -0.87 1.32
CA ARG A 182 6.20 -0.28 1.57
C ARG A 182 7.09 -0.26 0.32
N VAL A 183 7.08 -1.34 -0.47
CA VAL A 183 7.83 -1.41 -1.74
C VAL A 183 7.32 -0.37 -2.74
N ILE A 184 6.01 -0.22 -2.90
CA ILE A 184 5.41 0.76 -3.82
C ILE A 184 5.76 2.19 -3.39
N THR A 185 5.62 2.52 -2.10
CA THR A 185 5.96 3.84 -1.56
C THR A 185 7.45 4.15 -1.73
N SER A 186 8.32 3.18 -1.44
CA SER A 186 9.77 3.32 -1.59
C SER A 186 10.18 3.52 -3.06
N LEU A 187 9.58 2.74 -3.97
CA LEU A 187 9.77 2.90 -5.42
C LEU A 187 9.34 4.29 -5.88
N ALA A 188 8.14 4.73 -5.47
CA ALA A 188 7.62 6.04 -5.84
C ALA A 188 8.52 7.18 -5.33
N SER A 189 9.03 7.06 -4.10
CA SER A 189 9.99 8.02 -3.53
C SER A 189 11.29 8.06 -4.33
N THR A 190 11.88 6.89 -4.59
CA THR A 190 13.17 6.77 -5.30
C THR A 190 13.09 7.33 -6.72
N VAL A 191 12.03 6.97 -7.46
CA VAL A 191 11.80 7.47 -8.82
C VAL A 191 11.56 8.98 -8.83
N SER A 192 10.78 9.50 -7.86
CA SER A 192 10.57 10.94 -7.74
C SER A 192 11.88 11.68 -7.51
N GLU A 193 12.73 11.19 -6.60
CA GLU A 193 14.03 11.79 -6.32
C GLU A 193 14.99 11.77 -7.51
N ALA A 194 14.99 10.67 -8.27
CA ALA A 194 15.77 10.51 -9.50
C ALA A 194 15.31 11.44 -10.63
N LEU A 195 14.01 11.74 -10.70
CA LEU A 195 13.43 12.64 -11.70
C LEU A 195 13.49 14.13 -11.30
N GLY A 196 14.26 14.47 -10.27
CA GLY A 196 14.51 15.85 -9.88
C GLY A 196 13.48 16.45 -8.93
N PHE A 197 12.60 15.62 -8.34
CA PHE A 197 11.75 16.05 -7.24
C PHE A 197 12.45 15.82 -5.90
N GLU A 198 12.05 16.59 -4.89
CA GLU A 198 12.34 16.32 -3.49
C GLU A 198 11.08 15.74 -2.84
N VAL A 199 11.21 14.54 -2.28
CA VAL A 199 10.16 13.94 -1.47
C VAL A 199 10.23 14.56 -0.08
N ILE A 200 9.20 15.32 0.28
CA ILE A 200 9.11 16.11 1.52
C ILE A 200 8.52 15.25 2.63
N TYR A 201 7.46 14.51 2.32
CA TYR A 201 6.68 13.73 3.28
C TYR A 201 5.96 12.60 2.56
N GLY A 202 5.76 11.48 3.23
CA GLY A 202 4.95 10.38 2.73
C GLY A 202 4.27 9.63 3.87
N ASP A 203 2.97 9.39 3.74
CA ASP A 203 2.19 8.58 4.69
C ASP A 203 1.39 7.57 3.90
N THR A 204 1.85 6.31 3.90
CA THR A 204 1.15 5.13 3.37
C THR A 204 0.71 5.25 1.90
N ASP A 205 -0.34 6.00 1.62
CA ASP A 205 -0.99 6.22 0.33
C ASP A 205 -0.68 7.59 -0.30
N LEU A 206 -0.13 8.54 0.48
CA LEU A 206 0.10 9.92 0.04
C LEU A 206 1.59 10.28 0.02
N ALA A 207 2.06 10.90 -1.07
CA ALA A 207 3.41 11.45 -1.21
C ALA A 207 3.36 12.94 -1.55
N PHE A 208 4.18 13.72 -0.85
CA PHE A 208 4.34 15.16 -1.05
C PHE A 208 5.68 15.40 -1.72
N VAL A 209 5.64 15.92 -2.93
CA VAL A 209 6.83 16.14 -3.75
C VAL A 209 6.92 17.58 -4.22
N SER A 210 8.12 18.15 -4.22
CA SER A 210 8.39 19.50 -4.73
C SER A 210 9.52 19.44 -5.77
N PRO A 211 9.46 20.22 -6.86
CA PRO A 211 10.58 20.31 -7.79
C PRO A 211 11.85 20.86 -7.11
N LYS A 212 13.02 20.25 -7.35
CA LYS A 212 14.29 20.81 -6.88
C LYS A 212 14.60 22.10 -7.67
N HIS A 213 14.96 23.18 -6.97
CA HIS A 213 15.08 24.56 -7.48
C HIS A 213 16.15 24.83 -8.58
N HIS A 214 16.70 23.82 -9.24
CA HIS A 214 17.81 23.98 -10.20
C HIS A 214 17.69 23.18 -11.52
N SER A 215 16.56 22.52 -11.79
CA SER A 215 16.40 21.81 -13.07
C SER A 215 15.84 22.74 -14.15
N SER A 216 16.61 23.01 -15.21
CA SER A 216 16.17 23.78 -16.39
C SER A 216 15.16 23.02 -17.28
N GLN A 217 14.86 21.76 -16.94
CA GLN A 217 13.76 20.98 -17.50
C GLN A 217 12.99 20.36 -16.33
N VAL A 218 12.05 21.11 -15.75
CA VAL A 218 11.21 20.58 -14.68
C VAL A 218 10.12 19.71 -15.30
N LEU A 219 10.29 18.40 -15.22
CA LEU A 219 9.21 17.45 -15.45
C LEU A 219 8.03 17.85 -14.55
N GLY A 220 6.84 18.06 -15.12
CA GLY A 220 5.64 18.39 -14.34
C GLY A 220 5.11 17.18 -13.55
N PRO A 221 4.18 17.38 -12.60
CA PRO A 221 3.59 16.29 -11.82
C PRO A 221 2.93 15.21 -12.70
N SER A 222 2.29 15.60 -13.80
CA SER A 222 1.71 14.65 -14.77
C SER A 222 2.76 13.77 -15.46
N GLY A 223 3.93 14.33 -15.74
CA GLY A 223 5.05 13.59 -16.33
C GLY A 223 5.62 12.57 -15.34
N LEU A 224 5.79 12.97 -14.08
CA LEU A 224 6.19 12.06 -13.00
C LEU A 224 5.20 10.91 -12.84
N LEU A 225 3.89 11.20 -12.80
CA LEU A 225 2.85 10.17 -12.74
C LEU A 225 2.91 9.20 -13.93
N THR A 226 3.12 9.71 -15.14
CA THR A 226 3.22 8.89 -16.36
C THR A 226 4.38 7.90 -16.27
N ILE A 227 5.55 8.36 -15.82
CA ILE A 227 6.73 7.48 -15.67
C ILE A 227 6.50 6.47 -14.55
N LEU A 228 5.96 6.90 -13.40
CA LEU A 228 5.66 6.00 -12.28
C LEU A 228 4.68 4.89 -12.69
N HIS A 229 3.59 5.24 -13.38
CA HIS A 229 2.62 4.25 -13.87
C HIS A 229 3.27 3.29 -14.87
N ARG A 230 4.12 3.81 -15.77
CA ARG A 230 4.84 2.98 -16.73
C ARG A 230 5.77 1.97 -16.04
N ILE A 231 6.46 2.37 -14.97
CA ILE A 231 7.29 1.45 -14.18
C ILE A 231 6.42 0.41 -13.48
N LEU A 232 5.31 0.83 -12.86
CA LEU A 232 4.39 -0.09 -12.16
C LEU A 232 3.78 -1.14 -13.11
N ASP A 233 3.54 -0.79 -14.38
CA ASP A 233 3.05 -1.74 -15.39
C ASP A 233 4.02 -2.91 -15.64
N PHE A 234 5.33 -2.78 -15.32
CA PHE A 234 6.31 -3.86 -15.39
C PHE A 234 6.47 -4.65 -14.08
N THR A 235 5.64 -4.34 -13.07
CA THR A 235 5.62 -5.01 -11.78
C THR A 235 4.27 -5.70 -11.58
N PRO A 236 4.09 -6.53 -10.54
CA PRO A 236 2.79 -7.09 -10.20
C PRO A 236 1.72 -6.03 -9.90
N PHE A 237 2.14 -4.80 -9.59
CA PHE A 237 1.29 -3.70 -9.12
C PHE A 237 0.69 -2.84 -10.25
N GLY A 238 0.55 -3.43 -11.44
CA GLY A 238 0.11 -2.72 -12.64
C GLY A 238 -1.31 -2.13 -12.58
N SER A 239 -2.16 -2.46 -11.60
CA SER A 239 -3.46 -1.79 -11.43
C SER A 239 -3.38 -0.51 -10.58
N ILE A 240 -2.28 -0.31 -9.86
CA ILE A 240 -2.10 0.82 -8.97
C ILE A 240 -1.90 2.08 -9.80
N ARG A 241 -2.75 3.08 -9.53
CA ARG A 241 -2.70 4.38 -10.20
C ARG A 241 -2.64 5.47 -9.14
N LEU A 242 -1.56 6.25 -9.21
CA LEU A 242 -1.39 7.48 -8.46
C LEU A 242 -2.14 8.62 -9.17
N GLU A 243 -2.82 9.45 -8.39
CA GLU A 243 -3.54 10.62 -8.86
C GLU A 243 -2.90 11.89 -8.27
N HIS A 244 -2.86 12.98 -9.05
CA HIS A 244 -2.49 14.29 -8.54
C HIS A 244 -3.70 14.91 -7.83
N GLU A 245 -3.68 14.95 -6.50
CA GLU A 245 -4.83 15.41 -5.71
C GLU A 245 -4.90 16.94 -5.64
N LYS A 246 -3.78 17.60 -5.32
CA LYS A 246 -3.70 19.06 -5.18
C LYS A 246 -2.27 19.57 -5.21
N THR A 247 -2.12 20.88 -5.44
CA THR A 247 -0.85 21.60 -5.32
C THR A 247 -0.95 22.66 -4.22
N TYR A 248 0.08 22.75 -3.38
CA TYR A 248 0.29 23.88 -2.47
C TYR A 248 1.31 24.84 -3.05
N SER A 249 0.96 26.13 -3.16
CA SER A 249 1.91 27.18 -3.56
C SER A 249 2.98 27.43 -2.50
N SER A 250 2.61 27.28 -1.22
CA SER A 250 3.50 27.42 -0.08
C SER A 250 3.12 26.38 0.96
N PHE A 251 4.11 25.66 1.46
CA PHE A 251 3.92 24.51 2.36
C PHE A 251 4.98 24.51 3.46
N ILE A 252 4.56 24.34 4.71
CA ILE A 252 5.44 24.17 5.86
C ILE A 252 5.21 22.77 6.41
N SER A 253 6.24 21.95 6.28
CA SER A 253 6.31 20.63 6.89
C SER A 253 6.93 20.76 8.28
N ILE A 254 6.24 20.27 9.32
CA ILE A 254 6.75 20.35 10.70
C ILE A 254 7.17 18.97 11.17
N LYS A 255 6.22 18.04 11.26
CA LYS A 255 6.39 16.68 11.78
C LYS A 255 5.33 15.78 11.13
N HIS A 256 5.37 14.49 11.47
CA HIS A 256 4.43 13.52 10.92
C HIS A 256 2.98 13.97 11.15
N LYS A 257 2.17 14.00 10.07
CA LYS A 257 0.78 14.51 10.06
C LYS A 257 0.61 15.96 10.56
N MET A 258 1.67 16.76 10.62
CA MET A 258 1.64 18.15 11.07
C MET A 258 2.24 19.08 10.04
N TYR A 259 1.37 19.81 9.33
CA TYR A 259 1.76 20.72 8.27
C TYR A 259 0.76 21.85 8.03
N TYR A 260 1.26 22.92 7.41
CA TYR A 260 0.49 24.06 6.91
C TYR A 260 0.67 24.18 5.40
N GLY A 261 -0.39 24.41 4.65
CA GLY A 261 -0.30 24.58 3.21
C GLY A 261 -1.30 25.59 2.67
N THR A 262 -0.88 26.40 1.71
CA THR A 262 -1.80 27.25 0.94
C THR A 262 -2.07 26.59 -0.40
N LYS A 263 -3.31 26.17 -0.64
CA LYS A 263 -3.70 25.49 -1.88
C LYS A 263 -3.82 26.47 -3.03
N LEU A 264 -3.34 26.06 -4.19
CA LEU A 264 -3.68 26.69 -5.46
C LEU A 264 -5.11 26.31 -5.83
N SER A 265 -6.01 27.30 -5.90
CA SER A 265 -7.37 27.16 -6.40
C SER A 265 -7.49 27.82 -7.78
N GLN A 266 -8.37 27.30 -8.64
CA GLN A 266 -8.72 27.92 -9.92
C GLN A 266 -9.49 29.25 -9.76
N SER A 267 -9.98 29.56 -8.55
CA SER A 267 -10.86 30.69 -8.26
C SER A 267 -10.18 31.87 -7.54
N ASP A 268 -8.86 32.04 -7.68
CA ASP A 268 -8.01 33.11 -7.06
C ASP A 268 -8.05 33.24 -5.53
N VAL A 269 -8.90 32.48 -4.82
CA VAL A 269 -8.92 32.45 -3.36
C VAL A 269 -7.96 31.37 -2.86
N ASN A 270 -6.86 31.83 -2.25
CA ASN A 270 -5.90 30.96 -1.56
C ASN A 270 -6.55 30.31 -0.32
N ILE A 271 -6.79 29.00 -0.38
CA ILE A 271 -7.36 28.24 0.74
C ILE A 271 -6.22 27.72 1.63
N ARG A 272 -6.17 28.16 2.89
CA ARG A 272 -5.24 27.64 3.89
C ARG A 272 -5.74 26.30 4.44
N GLU A 273 -4.89 25.27 4.38
CA GLU A 273 -5.12 23.98 5.03
C GLU A 273 -4.13 23.80 6.17
N VAL A 274 -4.65 23.44 7.35
CA VAL A 274 -3.88 23.12 8.55
C VAL A 274 -4.21 21.69 8.94
N LYS A 275 -3.20 20.84 9.07
CA LYS A 275 -3.37 19.48 9.59
C LYS A 275 -2.52 19.23 10.82
N GLY A 276 -3.13 18.63 11.84
CA GLY A 276 -2.46 18.10 13.04
C GLY A 276 -1.90 19.13 14.03
N VAL A 277 -1.86 20.41 13.66
CA VAL A 277 -1.39 21.50 14.52
C VAL A 277 -2.46 21.93 15.51
N ALA A 278 -2.07 22.53 16.64
CA ALA A 278 -2.96 22.86 17.76
C ALA A 278 -4.25 23.56 17.32
N ALA A 279 -4.15 24.58 16.46
CA ALA A 279 -5.29 25.33 15.92
C ALA A 279 -6.31 24.48 15.12
N ALA A 280 -5.93 23.27 14.67
CA ALA A 280 -6.81 22.35 13.95
C ALA A 280 -7.41 21.26 14.85
N ARG A 281 -7.03 21.18 16.13
CA ARG A 281 -7.53 20.15 17.05
C ARG A 281 -8.71 20.66 17.87
N LYS A 282 -9.68 19.79 18.19
CA LYS A 282 -10.91 20.19 18.90
C LYS A 282 -10.70 20.48 20.39
N ASP A 283 -9.54 20.11 20.92
CA ASP A 283 -9.13 20.18 22.33
C ASP A 283 -8.23 21.41 22.63
N HIS A 284 -8.05 22.33 21.69
CA HIS A 284 -7.27 23.56 21.91
C HIS A 284 -8.10 24.67 22.58
N ILE A 285 -7.39 25.58 23.24
CA ILE A 285 -7.97 26.82 23.78
C ILE A 285 -8.16 27.80 22.61
N PRO A 286 -9.33 28.46 22.44
CA PRO A 286 -9.63 29.33 21.28
C PRO A 286 -8.73 30.56 21.07
N ILE A 287 -7.75 30.80 21.95
CA ILE A 287 -6.78 31.90 21.87
C ILE A 287 -5.55 31.51 21.01
N ILE A 288 -5.38 30.22 20.70
CA ILE A 288 -4.28 29.64 19.90
C ILE A 288 -4.76 29.37 18.47
#